data_AF-A0A9W4HFC1-F1
#
_entry.id   AF-A0A9W4HFC1-F1
#
_cell.length_a   1.000
_cell.length_b   1.000
_cell.length_c   1.000
_cell.angle_alpha   90.00
_cell.angle_beta   90.00
_cell.angle_gamma   90.00
#
_symmetry.space_group_name_H-M   'P 1'
#
loop_
_entity.id
_entity.type
_entity.pdbx_description
1 polymer ?
#
loop_
_entity_poly.entity_id
_entity_poly.type
_entity_poly.pdbx_seq_one_letter_code
_entity_poly.pdbx_strand_id
1 'polypeptide(L)'
;MMNGDENIKLKATPALIRSEILFPLGLALVELSLCQTLESLRTLEDGDHIEAHTDLKTAARHLSSVEMESGEEYGRVVERCLFWPGIKESTLDNEQMQDEVFQLIVLSLMGNLKNFEARSRMS
;
A
#
# COMPACT_ATOMS: atom_id res chain seq x y z
N MET A 1 36.93 22.18 -12.03
CA MET A 1 36.87 21.24 -10.89
C MET A 1 35.47 21.32 -10.30
N MET A 2 34.78 20.19 -10.32
CA MET A 2 33.52 19.83 -9.63
C MET A 2 33.67 20.11 -8.12
N ASN A 3 32.69 20.33 -7.23
CA ASN A 3 31.25 20.07 -7.14
C ASN A 3 30.73 20.81 -5.89
N GLY A 4 29.41 20.92 -5.73
CA GLY A 4 28.79 20.84 -4.40
C GLY A 4 27.80 21.95 -4.10
N ASP A 5 26.51 21.68 -4.38
CA ASP A 5 25.47 21.66 -3.34
C ASP A 5 24.09 21.46 -3.99
N GLU A 6 23.91 20.32 -4.67
CA GLU A 6 22.57 19.78 -4.88
C GLU A 6 22.20 18.98 -3.63
N ASN A 7 21.58 19.67 -2.67
CA ASN A 7 20.99 19.08 -1.48
C ASN A 7 19.68 18.37 -1.88
N ILE A 8 19.80 17.29 -2.65
CA ILE A 8 18.73 16.29 -2.74
C ILE A 8 18.79 15.56 -1.41
N LYS A 9 18.01 16.07 -0.45
CA LYS A 9 17.67 15.40 0.79
C LYS A 9 16.91 14.13 0.40
N LEU A 10 17.65 13.07 0.05
CA LEU A 10 17.14 11.72 -0.11
C LEU A 10 16.57 11.36 1.26
N LYS A 11 15.27 11.54 1.44
CA LYS A 11 14.57 11.09 2.63
C LYS A 11 14.84 9.59 2.69
N ALA A 12 15.64 9.17 3.66
CA ALA A 12 15.89 7.76 3.86
C ALA A 12 14.53 7.10 4.09
N THR A 13 14.15 6.19 3.19
CA THR A 13 12.97 5.36 3.39
C THR A 13 13.14 4.64 4.73
N PRO A 14 12.15 4.70 5.63
CA PRO A 14 12.19 3.89 6.83
C PRO A 14 12.43 2.44 6.42
N ALA A 15 13.34 1.73 7.09
CA ALA A 15 13.88 0.46 6.59
C ALA A 15 12.81 -0.61 6.28
N LEU A 16 11.61 -0.47 6.84
CA LEU A 16 10.44 -1.34 6.62
C LEU A 16 9.63 -1.00 5.37
N ILE A 17 9.68 0.25 4.89
CA ILE A 17 8.93 0.70 3.71
C ILE A 17 9.74 0.42 2.46
N ARG A 18 9.27 -0.54 1.66
CA ARG A 18 10.00 -1.04 0.48
C ARG A 18 9.70 -0.29 -0.81
N SER A 19 8.54 0.38 -0.89
CA SER A 19 8.15 1.20 -2.03
C SER A 19 7.45 2.47 -1.55
N GLU A 20 8.02 3.63 -1.83
CA GLU A 20 7.39 4.93 -1.50
C GLU A 20 6.13 5.21 -2.32
N ILE A 21 5.95 4.49 -3.42
CA ILE A 21 4.83 4.69 -4.36
C ILE A 21 3.64 3.82 -3.94
N LEU A 22 3.92 2.55 -3.62
CA LEU A 22 2.86 1.60 -3.30
C LEU A 22 2.45 1.66 -1.83
N PHE A 23 3.33 2.09 -0.93
CA PHE A 23 2.99 2.18 0.49
C PHE A 23 1.81 3.12 0.74
N PRO A 24 1.79 4.39 0.24
CA PRO A 24 0.62 5.27 0.39
C PRO A 24 -0.65 4.71 -0.26
N LEU A 25 -0.51 3.98 -1.38
CA LEU A 25 -1.65 3.29 -2.00
C LEU A 25 -2.22 2.21 -1.06
N GLY A 26 -1.36 1.42 -0.43
CA GLY A 26 -1.77 0.41 0.55
C GLY A 26 -2.53 1.02 1.73
N LEU A 27 -2.03 2.13 2.27
CA LEU A 27 -2.72 2.88 3.33
C LEU A 27 -4.12 3.33 2.88
N ALA A 28 -4.23 3.98 1.72
CA ALA A 28 -5.50 4.47 1.19
C ALA A 28 -6.49 3.31 0.93
N LEU A 29 -6.03 2.17 0.45
CA LEU A 29 -6.89 1.01 0.21
C LEU A 29 -7.45 0.41 1.51
N VAL A 30 -6.72 0.47 2.64
CA VAL A 30 -7.26 0.12 3.97
C VAL A 30 -8.38 1.09 4.34
N GLU A 31 -8.13 2.39 4.25
CA GLU A 31 -9.11 3.41 4.64
C GLU A 31 -10.39 3.33 3.81
N LEU A 32 -10.25 3.11 2.50
CA LEU A 32 -11.38 2.94 1.58
C LEU A 32 -12.16 1.66 1.87
N SER A 33 -11.47 0.56 2.21
CA SER A 33 -12.12 -0.71 2.54
C SER A 33 -12.93 -0.59 3.82
N LEU A 34 -12.38 0.05 4.86
CA LEU A 34 -13.01 0.14 6.18
C LEU A 34 -13.89 1.37 6.37
N CYS A 35 -13.92 2.29 5.39
CA CYS A 35 -14.59 3.59 5.48
C CYS A 35 -14.17 4.41 6.71
N GLN A 36 -12.91 4.29 7.13
CA GLN A 36 -12.34 4.91 8.33
C GLN A 36 -10.93 5.40 8.05
N THR A 37 -10.53 6.53 8.65
CA THR A 37 -9.15 7.03 8.49
C THR A 37 -8.18 6.20 9.34
N LEU A 38 -6.92 6.11 8.93
CA LEU A 38 -5.88 5.43 9.71
C LEU A 38 -5.71 6.06 11.09
N GLU A 39 -5.83 7.37 11.21
CA GLU A 39 -5.80 8.06 12.50
C GLU A 39 -6.89 7.54 13.44
N SER A 40 -8.11 7.31 12.93
CA SER A 40 -9.22 6.77 13.72
C SER A 40 -9.07 5.28 14.07
N LEU A 41 -8.33 4.54 13.24
CA LEU A 41 -8.03 3.11 13.43
C LEU A 41 -6.83 2.86 14.35
N ARG A 42 -5.98 3.86 14.55
CA ARG A 42 -4.72 3.77 15.29
C ARG A 42 -4.98 3.51 16.77
N THR A 43 -4.19 2.60 17.35
CA THR A 43 -4.16 2.38 18.80
C THR A 43 -2.80 2.77 19.39
N LEU A 44 -2.71 2.83 20.71
CA LEU A 44 -1.46 3.19 21.41
C LEU A 44 -0.34 2.18 21.11
N GLU A 45 -0.69 0.91 20.90
CA GLU A 45 0.22 -0.19 20.60
C GLU A 45 0.88 -0.07 19.22
N ASP A 46 0.26 0.65 18.29
CA ASP A 46 0.83 0.90 16.97
C ASP A 46 1.95 1.96 17.01
N GLY A 47 2.08 2.67 18.14
CA GLY A 47 3.05 3.75 18.32
C GLY A 47 4.48 3.37 17.93
N ASP A 48 5.13 4.26 17.19
CA ASP A 48 6.53 4.15 16.78
C ASP A 48 7.16 5.55 16.75
N HIS A 49 8.49 5.60 16.77
CA HIS A 49 9.23 6.85 16.66
C HIS A 49 9.15 7.44 15.25
N ILE A 50 8.83 6.59 14.26
CA ILE A 50 8.68 6.94 12.86
C ILE A 50 7.20 6.80 12.48
N GLU A 51 6.58 7.90 12.07
CA GLU A 51 5.15 7.95 11.71
C GLU A 51 4.76 6.89 10.67
N ALA A 52 5.56 6.72 9.62
CA ALA A 52 5.32 5.70 8.60
C ALA A 52 5.33 4.25 9.16
N HIS A 53 6.08 3.99 10.24
CA HIS A 53 6.02 2.68 10.90
C HIS A 53 4.75 2.53 11.73
N THR A 54 4.28 3.61 12.37
CA THR A 54 2.96 3.62 13.03
C THR A 54 1.86 3.35 12.02
N ASP A 55 1.87 4.03 10.88
CA ASP A 55 0.89 3.80 9.81
C ASP A 55 0.94 2.38 9.28
N LEU A 56 2.14 1.83 9.04
CA LEU A 56 2.31 0.44 8.62
C LEU A 56 1.77 -0.54 9.66
N LYS A 57 2.06 -0.34 10.95
CA LYS A 57 1.55 -1.20 12.04
C LYS A 57 0.03 -1.16 12.12
N THR A 58 -0.56 0.04 12.11
CA THR A 58 -2.02 0.23 12.10
C THR A 58 -2.64 -0.48 10.89
N ALA A 59 -2.16 -0.20 9.68
CA ALA A 59 -2.67 -0.79 8.44
C ALA A 59 -2.53 -2.32 8.44
N ALA A 60 -1.38 -2.85 8.82
CA ALA A 60 -1.12 -4.29 8.85
C ALA A 60 -2.03 -5.03 9.84
N ARG A 61 -2.30 -4.45 11.01
CA ARG A 61 -3.22 -5.01 12.01
C ARG A 61 -4.64 -5.15 11.46
N HIS A 62 -5.02 -4.32 10.49
CA HIS A 62 -6.35 -4.31 9.88
C HIS A 62 -6.48 -5.15 8.60
N LEU A 63 -5.43 -5.86 8.15
CA LEU A 63 -5.50 -6.68 6.94
C LEU A 63 -6.62 -7.72 6.97
N SER A 64 -6.83 -8.40 8.11
CA SER A 64 -7.94 -9.37 8.23
C SER A 64 -9.31 -8.72 8.15
N SER A 65 -9.47 -7.48 8.64
CA SER A 65 -10.72 -6.72 8.51
C SER A 65 -10.96 -6.30 7.05
N VAL A 66 -9.90 -5.87 6.36
CA VAL A 66 -9.96 -5.52 4.93
C VAL A 66 -10.36 -6.72 4.08
N GLU A 67 -9.77 -7.89 4.32
CA GLU A 67 -10.14 -9.13 3.65
C GLU A 67 -11.61 -9.50 3.91
N MET A 68 -12.09 -9.32 5.14
CA MET A 68 -13.48 -9.60 5.49
C MET A 68 -14.47 -8.67 4.78
N GLU A 69 -14.16 -7.38 4.71
CA GLU A 69 -15.04 -6.36 4.15
C GLU A 69 -15.00 -6.34 2.61
N SER A 70 -13.81 -6.46 2.04
CA SER A 70 -13.57 -6.24 0.60
C SER A 70 -13.13 -7.49 -0.17
N GLY A 71 -12.94 -8.62 0.52
CA GLY A 71 -12.59 -9.91 -0.07
C GLY A 71 -11.08 -10.19 -0.08
N GLU A 72 -10.74 -11.49 -0.13
CA GLU A 72 -9.37 -12.00 -0.07
C GLU A 72 -8.44 -11.38 -1.13
N GLU A 73 -8.88 -11.29 -2.38
CA GLU A 73 -8.05 -10.72 -3.45
C GLU A 73 -7.79 -9.23 -3.26
N TYR A 74 -8.73 -8.47 -2.69
CA TYR A 74 -8.50 -7.08 -2.32
C TYR A 74 -7.49 -7.00 -1.16
N GLY A 75 -7.67 -7.81 -0.12
CA GLY A 75 -6.74 -7.90 1.01
C GLY A 75 -5.30 -8.22 0.57
N ARG A 76 -5.12 -9.16 -0.36
CA ARG A 76 -3.81 -9.50 -0.96
C ARG A 76 -3.18 -8.31 -1.70
N VAL A 77 -3.98 -7.49 -2.39
CA VAL A 77 -3.46 -6.26 -3.03
C VAL A 77 -2.95 -5.29 -1.97
N VAL A 78 -3.73 -5.07 -0.91
CA VAL A 78 -3.32 -4.18 0.20
C VAL A 78 -2.02 -4.67 0.84
N GLU A 79 -1.93 -5.95 1.16
CA GLU A 79 -0.72 -6.55 1.73
C GLU A 79 0.50 -6.33 0.83
N ARG A 80 0.38 -6.58 -0.48
CA ARG A 80 1.46 -6.33 -1.45
C ARG A 80 1.86 -4.86 -1.52
N CYS A 81 0.91 -3.94 -1.44
CA CYS A 81 1.21 -2.51 -1.43
C CYS A 81 1.99 -2.10 -0.16
N LEU A 82 1.61 -2.62 1.01
CA LEU A 82 2.26 -2.33 2.29
C LEU A 82 3.65 -2.97 2.40
N PHE A 83 3.79 -4.20 1.89
CA PHE A 83 4.97 -5.05 2.05
C PHE A 83 5.59 -5.45 0.71
N TRP A 84 5.77 -4.47 -0.19
CA TRP A 84 6.18 -4.73 -1.58
C TRP A 84 7.28 -5.79 -1.70
N PRO A 85 7.01 -6.94 -2.37
CA PRO A 85 7.96 -8.05 -2.44
C PRO A 85 9.10 -7.81 -3.43
N GLY A 86 8.95 -6.84 -4.34
CA GLY A 86 9.91 -6.52 -5.39
C GLY A 86 11.18 -5.82 -4.88
N ILE A 87 12.04 -5.45 -5.82
CA ILE A 87 13.35 -4.85 -5.52
C ILE A 87 13.17 -3.50 -4.81
N LYS A 88 13.83 -3.36 -3.64
CA LYS A 88 13.88 -2.13 -2.85
C LYS A 88 14.43 -1.01 -3.73
N GLU A 89 13.76 0.15 -3.77
CA GLU A 89 14.12 1.34 -4.58
C GLU A 89 13.78 1.27 -6.08
N SER A 90 12.91 0.36 -6.51
CA SER A 90 12.35 0.44 -7.86
C SER A 90 11.49 1.72 -7.99
N THR A 91 11.87 2.59 -8.93
CA THR A 91 11.05 3.72 -9.37
C THR A 91 10.10 3.25 -10.46
N LEU A 92 9.03 4.02 -10.71
CA LEU A 92 8.12 3.73 -11.82
C LEU A 92 8.78 3.80 -13.20
N ASP A 93 10.03 4.25 -13.32
CA ASP A 93 10.77 4.19 -14.60
C ASP A 93 11.31 2.79 -14.91
N ASN A 94 11.24 1.87 -13.94
CA ASN A 94 11.63 0.48 -14.13
C ASN A 94 10.48 -0.30 -14.78
N GLU A 95 10.66 -0.71 -16.04
CA GLU A 95 9.66 -1.48 -16.81
C GLU A 95 9.22 -2.76 -16.08
N GLN A 96 10.15 -3.48 -15.44
CA GLN A 96 9.81 -4.67 -14.67
C GLN A 96 8.91 -4.33 -13.46
N MET A 97 9.17 -3.22 -12.77
CA MET A 97 8.29 -2.76 -11.70
C MET A 97 6.91 -2.37 -12.25
N GLN A 98 6.84 -1.67 -13.38
CA GLN A 98 5.57 -1.30 -14.00
C GLN A 98 4.74 -2.55 -14.32
N ASP A 99 5.37 -3.57 -14.91
CA ASP A 99 4.72 -4.85 -15.22
C ASP A 99 4.23 -5.55 -13.94
N GLU A 100 5.06 -5.64 -12.91
CA GLU A 100 4.69 -6.23 -11.62
C GLU A 100 3.53 -5.48 -10.95
N VAL A 101 3.56 -4.14 -10.95
CA VAL A 101 2.48 -3.31 -10.40
C VAL A 101 1.19 -3.52 -11.20
N PHE A 102 1.27 -3.51 -12.53
CA PHE A 102 0.10 -3.72 -13.36
C PHE A 102 -0.53 -5.10 -13.11
N GLN A 103 0.29 -6.16 -13.05
CA GLN A 103 -0.20 -7.52 -12.85
C GLN A 103 -0.72 -7.77 -11.43
N LEU A 104 0.04 -7.38 -10.41
CA LEU A 104 -0.23 -7.76 -9.03
C LEU A 104 -1.21 -6.82 -8.31
N ILE A 105 -1.32 -5.58 -8.77
CA ILE A 105 -2.12 -4.53 -8.12
C ILE A 105 -3.29 -4.15 -9.04
N VAL A 106 -3.00 -3.61 -10.22
CA VAL A 106 -4.04 -3.01 -11.08
C VAL A 106 -5.02 -4.07 -11.59
N LEU A 107 -4.52 -5.15 -12.20
CA LEU A 107 -5.38 -6.21 -12.73
C LEU A 107 -6.20 -6.89 -11.62
N SER A 108 -5.61 -7.11 -10.44
CA SER A 108 -6.33 -7.66 -9.28
C SER A 108 -7.46 -6.74 -8.82
N LEU A 109 -7.23 -5.42 -8.72
CA LEU A 109 -8.29 -4.46 -8.37
C LEU A 109 -9.38 -4.40 -9.45
N MET A 110 -9.02 -4.41 -10.73
CA MET A 110 -10.00 -4.49 -11.83
C MET A 110 -10.84 -5.78 -11.78
N GLY A 111 -10.23 -6.90 -11.38
CA GLY A 111 -10.93 -8.15 -11.13
C GLY A 111 -11.97 -8.02 -10.01
N ASN A 112 -11.59 -7.38 -8.91
CA ASN A 112 -12.51 -7.08 -7.80
C ASN A 112 -13.69 -6.19 -8.26
N LEU A 113 -13.41 -5.14 -9.04
CA LEU A 113 -14.45 -4.26 -9.57
C LEU A 113 -15.48 -5.02 -10.43
N LYS A 114 -15.01 -5.89 -11.34
CA LYS A 114 -15.90 -6.73 -12.16
C LYS A 114 -16.79 -7.63 -11.30
N ASN A 115 -16.25 -8.17 -10.20
CA ASN A 115 -17.02 -9.00 -9.27
C ASN A 115 -18.11 -8.19 -8.55
N PHE A 116 -17.83 -6.94 -8.17
CA PHE A 116 -18.84 -6.05 -7.58
C PHE A 116 -19.95 -5.69 -8.57
N GLU A 117 -19.60 -5.36 -9.81
CA GLU A 117 -20.58 -5.08 -10.86
C GLU A 117 -21.49 -6.28 -11.15
N ALA A 118 -20.92 -7.49 -11.19
CA ALA A 118 -21.69 -8.71 -11.38
C ALA A 118 -22.70 -8.93 -10.24
N ARG A 119 -22.28 -8.73 -8.98
CA ARG A 119 -23.16 -8.84 -7.80
C ARG A 119 -24.28 -7.80 -7.82
N SER A 120 -23.98 -6.56 -8.20
CA SER A 120 -24.97 -5.47 -8.29
C SER A 120 -26.04 -5.71 -9.37
N ARG A 121 -25.75 -6.47 -10.42
CA ARG A 121 -26.74 -6.84 -11.46
C ARG A 121 -27.65 -7.99 -11.03
N MET A 122 -27.29 -8.70 -9.97
CA MET A 122 -28.04 -9.85 -9.45
C MET A 122 -28.90 -9.50 -8.22
N SER A 123 -28.72 -8.31 -7.64
CA SER A 123 -29.52 -7.75 -6.55
C SER A 123 -30.64 -6.85 -7.07
#